data_AF-A0A3G2G5W7-F1
#
_entry.id   AF-A0A3G2G5W7-F1
#
_cell.length_a   1.000
_cell.length_b   1.000
_cell.length_c   1.000
_cell.angle_alpha   90.00
_cell.angle_beta   90.00
_cell.angle_gamma   90.00
#
_symmetry.space_group_name_H-M   'P 1'
#
loop_
_entity.id
_entity.type
_entity.pdbx_description
1 polymer ?
#
loop_
_entity_poly.entity_id
_entity_poly.type
_entity_poly.pdbx_seq_one_letter_code
_entity_poly.pdbx_strand_id
1 'polypeptide(L)'
;MDFLSIINYYTVITGSKVDLSIFKPVVYIPLIFTIGFNYYTLDYLDIWKNYNQEFDQLPKKKNIIGSWIAFGIVLIIIMNFIFSFYCLDWKARKDQTGPYAPEIVAQERREDSLQKAKQIEKLKKIYGEDEK
;
A
#
# COMPACT_ATOMS: atom_id res chain seq x y z
N MET A 1 -10.58 -8.99 0.69
CA MET A 1 -9.34 -8.96 1.51
C MET A 1 -8.19 -9.02 0.52
N ASP A 2 -7.26 -8.06 0.57
CA ASP A 2 -6.17 -7.97 -0.42
C ASP A 2 -5.05 -8.99 -0.10
N PHE A 3 -4.46 -9.59 -1.13
CA PHE A 3 -3.32 -10.50 -1.03
C PHE A 3 -2.13 -9.86 -0.30
N LEU A 4 -1.87 -8.58 -0.58
CA LEU A 4 -0.82 -7.81 0.10
C LEU A 4 -1.12 -7.65 1.59
N SER A 5 -2.38 -7.35 1.94
CA SER A 5 -2.80 -7.27 3.35
C SER A 5 -2.61 -8.59 4.08
N ILE A 6 -2.90 -9.72 3.44
CA ILE A 6 -2.72 -11.07 4.02
C ILE A 6 -1.24 -11.32 4.33
N ILE A 7 -0.33 -11.01 3.39
CA ILE A 7 1.12 -11.18 3.59
C ILE A 7 1.60 -10.29 4.75
N ASN A 8 1.14 -9.06 4.81
CA ASN A 8 1.50 -8.12 5.87
C ASN A 8 1.03 -8.61 7.25
N TYR A 9 -0.23 -9.05 7.38
CA TYR A 9 -0.71 -9.62 8.65
C TYR A 9 0.04 -10.88 9.04
N TYR A 10 0.32 -11.77 8.09
CA TYR A 10 1.12 -12.96 8.33
C TYR A 10 2.52 -12.59 8.86
N THR A 11 3.17 -11.61 8.24
CA THR A 11 4.49 -11.09 8.65
C THR A 11 4.46 -10.48 10.05
N VAL A 12 3.39 -9.75 10.37
CA VAL A 12 3.22 -9.16 11.70
C VAL A 12 3.04 -10.25 12.76
N ILE A 13 2.14 -11.22 12.54
CA ILE A 13 1.79 -12.25 13.52
C ILE A 13 2.95 -13.23 13.75
N THR A 14 3.59 -13.70 12.68
CA THR A 14 4.61 -14.76 12.77
C THR A 14 6.02 -14.23 13.00
N GLY A 15 6.23 -12.92 12.96
CA GLY A 15 7.55 -12.32 13.05
C GLY A 15 8.43 -12.52 11.81
N SER A 16 8.06 -13.46 10.92
CA SER A 16 8.87 -13.90 9.79
C SER A 16 8.76 -12.96 8.61
N LYS A 17 9.90 -12.56 8.04
CA LYS A 17 9.92 -11.76 6.81
C LYS A 17 9.56 -12.66 5.63
N VAL A 18 8.41 -12.39 5.01
CA VAL A 18 8.07 -13.04 3.74
C VAL A 18 8.97 -12.44 2.65
N ASP A 19 9.87 -13.26 2.14
CA ASP A 19 10.75 -12.88 1.03
C ASP A 19 9.96 -12.89 -0.28
N LEU A 20 9.55 -11.69 -0.72
CA LEU A 20 8.81 -11.44 -1.96
C LEU A 20 9.76 -11.27 -3.15
N SER A 21 10.71 -12.20 -3.33
CA SER A 21 11.56 -12.24 -4.51
C SER A 21 10.77 -12.70 -5.74
N ILE A 22 11.02 -12.07 -6.90
CA ILE A 22 10.36 -12.40 -8.19
C ILE A 22 10.61 -13.87 -8.57
N PHE A 23 11.72 -14.46 -8.13
CA PHE A 23 12.05 -15.86 -8.38
C PHE A 23 11.25 -16.85 -7.51
N LYS A 24 10.47 -16.38 -6.53
CA LYS A 24 9.66 -17.24 -5.68
C LYS A 24 8.30 -17.50 -6.33
N PRO A 25 7.82 -18.76 -6.33
CA PRO A 25 6.53 -19.13 -6.93
C PRO A 25 5.34 -18.38 -6.30
N VAL A 26 5.45 -17.95 -5.04
CA VAL A 26 4.43 -17.16 -4.32
C VAL A 26 4.01 -15.90 -5.06
N VAL A 27 4.92 -15.24 -5.78
CA VAL A 27 4.62 -13.99 -6.51
C VAL A 27 3.74 -14.26 -7.74
N TYR A 28 3.84 -15.46 -8.32
CA TYR A 28 3.09 -15.83 -9.53
C TYR A 28 1.71 -16.40 -9.24
N ILE A 29 1.43 -16.84 -8.01
CA ILE A 29 0.11 -17.35 -7.61
C ILE A 29 -1.02 -16.35 -7.91
N PRO A 30 -0.96 -15.07 -7.47
CA PRO A 30 -2.00 -14.10 -7.80
C PRO A 30 -2.10 -13.84 -9.30
N LEU A 31 -0.97 -13.80 -10.02
CA LEU A 31 -0.94 -13.57 -11.47
C LEU A 31 -1.66 -14.69 -12.23
N ILE A 32 -1.33 -15.95 -11.93
CA ILE A 32 -1.94 -17.13 -12.53
C ILE A 32 -3.43 -17.17 -12.20
N PHE A 33 -3.81 -16.84 -10.96
CA PHE A 33 -5.21 -16.78 -10.56
C PHE A 33 -5.97 -15.68 -11.34
N THR A 34 -5.38 -14.49 -11.50
CA THR A 34 -6.00 -13.41 -12.29
C THR A 34 -6.17 -13.81 -13.76
N ILE A 35 -5.13 -14.37 -14.38
CA ILE A 35 -5.19 -14.80 -15.79
C ILE A 35 -6.20 -15.94 -15.96
N GLY A 36 -6.14 -16.96 -15.09
CA GLY A 36 -7.06 -18.09 -15.14
C GLY A 36 -8.51 -17.69 -14.90
N PHE A 37 -8.77 -16.79 -13.93
CA PHE A 37 -10.10 -16.26 -13.69
C PHE A 37 -10.62 -15.45 -14.88
N ASN A 38 -9.78 -14.58 -15.45
CA ASN A 38 -10.13 -13.75 -16.59
C ASN A 38 -10.47 -14.62 -17.82
N TYR A 39 -9.63 -15.60 -18.15
CA TYR A 39 -9.90 -16.56 -19.22
C TYR A 39 -11.19 -17.36 -18.99
N TYR A 40 -11.40 -17.86 -17.76
CA TYR A 40 -12.59 -18.65 -17.43
C TYR A 40 -13.88 -17.82 -17.50
N THR A 41 -13.85 -16.58 -17.03
CA THR A 41 -15.05 -15.73 -16.94
C THR A 41 -15.35 -14.93 -18.20
N LEU A 42 -14.33 -14.47 -18.94
CA LEU A 42 -14.50 -13.68 -20.16
C LEU A 42 -14.55 -14.54 -21.42
N ASP A 43 -13.59 -15.46 -21.60
CA ASP A 43 -13.44 -16.17 -22.89
C ASP A 43 -14.21 -17.50 -22.93
N TYR A 44 -14.20 -18.27 -21.83
CA TYR A 44 -14.70 -19.64 -21.88
C TYR A 44 -16.22 -19.76 -21.68
N LEU A 45 -16.81 -18.94 -20.81
CA LEU A 45 -18.20 -19.11 -20.38
C LEU A 45 -19.14 -17.98 -20.78
N ASP A 46 -18.63 -16.87 -21.34
CA ASP A 46 -19.42 -15.67 -21.69
C ASP A 46 -20.33 -15.17 -20.54
N ILE A 47 -20.08 -15.64 -19.31
CA ILE A 47 -20.91 -15.43 -18.11
C ILE A 47 -21.01 -13.94 -17.80
N TRP A 48 -19.93 -13.21 -18.06
CA TRP A 48 -19.88 -11.75 -17.94
C TRP A 48 -21.00 -11.05 -18.72
N LYS A 49 -21.36 -11.58 -19.89
CA LYS A 49 -22.40 -11.01 -20.77
C LYS A 49 -23.79 -11.21 -20.18
N ASN A 50 -24.07 -12.41 -19.66
CA ASN A 50 -25.33 -12.72 -18.98
C ASN A 50 -25.49 -11.89 -17.70
N TYR A 51 -24.44 -11.76 -16.89
CA TYR A 51 -24.50 -10.91 -15.69
C TYR A 51 -24.80 -9.45 -16.03
N ASN A 52 -24.18 -8.89 -17.08
CA ASN A 52 -24.48 -7.52 -17.50
C ASN A 52 -25.91 -7.34 -17.99
N GLN A 53 -26.45 -8.30 -18.75
CA GLN A 53 -27.85 -8.25 -19.18
C GLN A 53 -28.83 -8.32 -18.00
N GLU A 54 -28.58 -9.21 -17.03
CA GLU A 54 -29.40 -9.29 -15.81
C GLU A 54 -29.30 -8.02 -14.96
N PHE A 55 -28.11 -7.41 -14.91
CA PHE A 55 -27.89 -6.17 -14.18
C PHE A 55 -28.64 -4.97 -14.78
N ASP A 56 -28.70 -4.90 -16.12
CA ASP A 56 -29.40 -3.83 -16.82
C ASP A 56 -30.93 -3.93 -16.67
N GLN A 57 -31.46 -5.13 -16.45
CA GLN A 57 -32.89 -5.40 -16.22
C GLN A 57 -33.34 -5.15 -14.77
N LEU A 58 -32.42 -4.90 -13.83
CA LEU A 58 -32.76 -4.70 -12.42
C LEU A 58 -33.47 -3.35 -12.19
N PRO A 59 -34.61 -3.32 -11.47
CA PRO A 59 -35.31 -2.08 -11.15
C PRO A 59 -34.41 -1.11 -10.36
N LYS A 60 -34.49 0.19 -10.69
CA LYS A 60 -33.63 1.27 -10.14
C LYS A 60 -33.47 1.24 -8.62
N LYS A 61 -34.52 0.88 -7.87
CA LYS A 61 -34.48 0.78 -6.40
C LYS A 61 -33.54 -0.32 -5.90
N LYS A 62 -33.48 -1.48 -6.58
CA LYS A 62 -32.56 -2.58 -6.22
C LYS A 62 -31.11 -2.25 -6.61
N ASN A 63 -30.92 -1.56 -7.74
CA ASN A 63 -29.60 -1.13 -8.19
C ASN A 63 -28.94 -0.15 -7.19
N ILE A 64 -29.70 0.79 -6.62
CA ILE A 64 -29.17 1.71 -5.59
C ILE A 64 -28.66 0.96 -4.35
N ILE A 65 -29.42 -0.03 -3.86
CA ILE A 65 -29.03 -0.83 -2.69
C ILE A 65 -27.78 -1.67 -3.01
N GLY A 66 -27.76 -2.32 -4.18
CA GLY A 66 -26.61 -3.09 -4.64
C GLY A 66 -25.34 -2.23 -4.78
N SER A 67 -25.50 -1.00 -5.30
CA SER A 67 -24.41 -0.04 -5.43
C SER A 67 -23.86 0.40 -4.06
N TRP A 68 -24.73 0.67 -3.08
CA TRP A 68 -24.30 0.97 -1.70
C TRP A 68 -23.58 -0.21 -1.03
N ILE A 69 -24.05 -1.44 -1.25
CA ILE A 69 -23.38 -2.64 -0.74
C ILE A 69 -22.00 -2.79 -1.38
N ALA A 70 -21.90 -2.67 -2.70
CA ALA A 70 -20.64 -2.72 -3.43
C ALA A 70 -19.67 -1.65 -2.94
N PHE A 71 -20.15 -0.42 -2.78
CA PHE A 71 -19.37 0.69 -2.22
C PHE A 71 -18.87 0.39 -0.81
N GLY A 72 -19.71 -0.14 0.07
CA GLY A 72 -19.32 -0.56 1.42
C GLY A 72 -18.24 -1.63 1.42
N ILE A 73 -18.35 -2.64 0.55
CA ILE A 73 -17.33 -3.69 0.40
C ILE A 73 -16.00 -3.10 -0.05
N VAL A 74 -16.01 -2.23 -1.06
CA VAL A 74 -14.80 -1.56 -1.57
C VAL A 74 -14.16 -0.71 -0.45
N LEU A 75 -14.96 0.04 0.30
CA LEU A 75 -14.48 0.87 1.41
C LEU A 75 -13.82 0.02 2.50
N ILE A 76 -14.43 -1.12 2.88
CA ILE A 76 -13.85 -2.07 3.84
C ILE A 76 -12.51 -2.62 3.34
N ILE A 77 -12.39 -2.94 2.05
CA ILE A 77 -11.14 -3.43 1.47
C ILE A 77 -10.05 -2.35 1.56
N ILE A 78 -10.37 -1.10 1.20
CA ILE A 78 -9.42 0.03 1.27
C ILE A 78 -9.00 0.28 2.72
N MET A 79 -9.94 0.32 3.67
CA MET A 79 -9.62 0.49 5.09
C MET A 79 -8.71 -0.63 5.59
N ASN A 80 -8.99 -1.88 5.20
CA ASN A 80 -8.18 -3.02 5.59
C ASN A 80 -6.76 -2.95 5.01
N PHE A 81 -6.62 -2.45 3.78
CA PHE A 81 -5.34 -2.21 3.13
C PHE A 81 -4.52 -1.14 3.87
N ILE A 82 -5.12 0.01 4.18
CA ILE A 82 -4.46 1.07 4.96
C ILE A 82 -4.05 0.56 6.34
N PHE A 83 -4.95 -0.14 7.04
CA PHE A 83 -4.68 -0.69 8.36
C PHE A 83 -3.53 -1.70 8.35
N SER A 84 -3.41 -2.49 7.28
CA SER A 84 -2.32 -3.42 7.10
C SER A 84 -0.95 -2.72 7.04
N PHE A 85 -0.83 -1.60 6.32
CA PHE A 85 0.41 -0.79 6.32
C PHE A 85 0.69 -0.16 7.67
N TYR A 86 -0.34 0.35 8.35
CA TYR A 86 -0.17 0.90 9.69
C TYR A 86 0.44 -0.14 10.65
N CYS A 87 -0.02 -1.39 10.57
CA CYS A 87 0.50 -2.48 11.38
C CYS A 87 1.98 -2.80 11.06
N LEU A 88 2.35 -2.74 9.78
CA LEU A 88 3.71 -2.94 9.32
C LEU A 88 4.64 -1.79 9.76
N ASP A 89 4.19 -0.54 9.67
CA ASP A 89 4.92 0.63 10.17
C ASP A 89 5.14 0.57 11.68
N TRP A 90 4.09 0.20 12.43
CA TRP A 90 4.18 0.01 13.88
C TRP A 90 5.25 -1.03 14.24
N LYS A 91 5.28 -2.16 13.52
CA LYS A 91 6.31 -3.20 13.71
C LYS A 91 7.70 -2.69 13.34
N ALA A 92 7.86 -1.97 12.24
CA ALA A 92 9.15 -1.41 11.80
C ALA A 92 9.74 -0.45 12.83
N ARG A 93 8.91 0.39 13.47
CA ARG A 93 9.31 1.27 14.57
C ARG A 93 9.78 0.49 15.79
N LYS A 94 9.03 -0.55 16.17
CA LYS A 94 9.36 -1.41 17.31
C LYS A 94 10.70 -2.14 17.10
N ASP A 95 10.91 -2.64 15.90
CA ASP A 95 12.10 -3.43 15.56
C ASP A 95 13.31 -2.54 15.17
N GLN A 96 13.16 -1.21 15.14
CA GLN A 96 14.18 -0.24 14.66
C GLN A 96 14.76 -0.65 13.30
N THR A 97 13.89 -0.98 12.35
CA THR A 97 14.30 -1.41 11.01
C THR A 97 13.77 -0.47 9.92
N GLY A 98 14.41 -0.48 8.76
CA GLY A 98 14.05 0.38 7.64
C GLY A 98 14.33 1.86 7.95
N PRO A 99 13.36 2.77 7.81
CA PRO A 99 13.59 4.21 8.03
C PRO A 99 13.89 4.54 9.50
N TYR A 100 13.58 3.65 10.43
CA TYR A 100 13.81 3.82 11.86
C TYR A 100 15.13 3.20 12.35
N ALA A 101 15.94 2.67 11.44
CA ALA A 101 17.24 2.10 11.80
C ALA A 101 18.18 3.19 12.34
N PRO A 102 18.95 2.91 13.40
CA PRO A 102 19.73 3.93 14.10
C PRO A 102 20.78 4.59 13.19
N GLU A 103 21.38 3.84 12.25
CA GLU A 103 22.30 4.40 11.28
C GLU A 103 21.64 5.42 10.33
N ILE A 104 20.42 5.13 9.86
CA ILE A 104 19.66 5.99 8.95
C ILE A 104 19.23 7.28 9.66
N VAL A 105 18.68 7.15 10.87
CA VAL A 105 18.27 8.29 11.70
C VAL A 105 19.47 9.18 12.06
N ALA A 106 20.62 8.59 12.36
CA ALA A 106 21.85 9.34 12.64
C ALA A 106 22.42 10.04 11.40
N GLN A 107 22.27 9.46 10.21
CA GLN A 107 22.63 10.10 8.95
C GLN A 107 21.71 11.28 8.64
N GLU A 108 20.40 11.08 8.71
CA GLU A 108 19.39 12.11 8.45
C GLU A 108 19.57 13.31 9.39
N ARG A 109 19.82 13.07 10.68
CA ARG A 109 20.11 14.15 11.65
C ARG A 109 21.35 14.95 11.27
N ARG A 110 22.40 14.30 10.74
CA ARG A 110 23.63 14.97 10.31
C ARG A 110 23.37 15.83 9.08
N GLU A 111 22.63 15.32 8.10
CA GLU A 111 22.26 16.05 6.89
C GLU A 111 21.38 17.27 7.21
N ASP A 112 20.36 17.12 8.05
CA ASP A 112 19.50 18.22 8.51
C ASP A 112 20.31 19.30 9.27
N SER A 113 21.25 18.87 10.11
CA SER A 113 22.17 19.79 10.81
C SER A 113 23.06 20.56 9.84
N LEU A 114 23.62 19.89 8.82
CA LEU A 114 24.43 20.53 7.78
C LEU A 114 23.62 21.50 6.91
N GLN A 115 22.37 21.14 6.58
CA GLN A 115 21.49 21.98 5.79
C GLN A 115 21.10 23.25 6.56
N LYS A 116 20.78 23.13 7.85
CA LYS A 116 20.54 24.27 8.75
C LYS A 116 21.77 25.16 8.86
N ALA A 117 22.97 24.59 9.03
CA ALA A 117 24.21 25.36 9.09
C ALA A 117 24.46 26.16 7.79
N LYS A 118 24.28 25.54 6.62
CA LYS A 118 24.37 26.22 5.32
C LYS A 118 23.33 27.31 5.15
N GLN A 119 22.12 27.09 5.65
CA GLN A 119 21.06 28.10 5.62
C GLN A 119 21.43 29.32 6.47
N ILE A 120 21.97 29.11 7.68
CA ILE A 120 22.45 30.18 8.56
C ILE A 120 23.61 30.93 7.89
N GLU A 121 24.58 30.23 7.31
CA GLU A 121 25.71 30.86 6.59
C GLU A 121 25.22 31.71 5.42
N LYS A 122 24.24 31.22 4.65
CA LYS A 122 23.63 31.98 3.56
C LYS A 122 22.91 33.23 4.08
N LEU A 123 22.18 33.13 5.19
CA LEU A 123 21.53 34.27 5.82
C LEU A 123 22.56 35.30 6.31
N LYS A 124 23.65 34.87 6.94
CA LYS A 124 24.74 35.77 7.37
C LYS A 124 25.36 36.53 6.21
N LYS A 125 25.61 35.86 5.07
CA LYS A 125 26.10 36.50 3.84
C LYS A 125 25.11 37.52 3.24
N ILE A 126 23.81 37.28 3.37
CA ILE A 126 22.77 38.19 2.87
C ILE A 126 22.62 39.43 3.77
N TYR A 127 22.75 39.24 5.09
CA TYR A 127 22.53 40.31 6.08
C TYR A 127 23.82 41.02 6.54
N GLY A 128 24.99 40.69 5.97
CA GLY A 128 26.23 41.46 6.14
C GLY A 128 26.86 41.38 7.52
N GLU A 129 26.79 40.23 8.20
CA GLU A 129 27.41 40.04 9.52
C GLU A 129 28.93 39.73 9.47
N ASP A 130 29.57 40.01 8.32
CA ASP A 130 31.02 39.94 8.12
C ASP A 130 31.70 41.33 8.23
N GLU A 131 30.93 42.42 8.46
CA GLU A 131 31.46 43.75 8.75
C GLU A 131 31.45 44.05 10.27
N LYS A 132 32.43 43.51 11.01
CA LYS A 132 32.99 44.12 12.22
C LYS A 132 34.31 43.50 12.64
#